data_AF-A0A3D1AUK4-F1
#
_entry.id   AF-A0A3D1AUK4-F1
#
_cell.length_a   1.000
_cell.length_b   1.000
_cell.length_c   1.000
_cell.angle_alpha   90.00
_cell.angle_beta   90.00
_cell.angle_gamma   90.00
#
_symmetry.space_group_name_H-M   'P 1'
#
loop_
_entity.id
_entity.type
_entity.pdbx_description
1 polymer ?
#
loop_
_entity_poly.entity_id
_entity_poly.type
_entity_poly.pdbx_seq_one_letter_code
_entity_poly.pdbx_strand_id
1 'polypeptide(L)'
;MISPWELRKKFRENEWRHSDQWDRLDIKCTYDRQANPNSKQAPGTRSKMFRFRTDGVTVLTIHFFVKPDFSLGASGKFDPKYLVVNGVGYSAL
;
A
#
# COMPACT_ATOMS: atom_id res chain seq x y z
N MET A 1 15.03 7.55 -3.26
CA MET A 1 14.40 6.32 -3.79
C MET A 1 15.17 5.13 -3.24
N ILE A 2 14.50 4.02 -2.95
CA ILE A 2 15.08 2.78 -2.39
C ILE A 2 14.56 1.58 -3.17
N SER A 3 15.11 0.39 -2.97
CA SER A 3 14.57 -0.83 -3.60
C SER A 3 13.18 -1.18 -3.06
N PRO A 4 12.34 -1.90 -3.83
CA PRO A 4 11.07 -2.43 -3.33
C PRO A 4 11.23 -3.29 -2.06
N TRP A 5 12.34 -4.02 -1.96
CA TRP A 5 12.62 -4.84 -0.79
C TRP A 5 12.91 -3.98 0.45
N GLU A 6 13.76 -2.95 0.32
CA GLU A 6 14.05 -2.03 1.43
C GLU A 6 12.81 -1.26 1.87
N LEU A 7 11.95 -0.85 0.93
CA LEU A 7 10.70 -0.19 1.26
C LEU A 7 9.75 -1.11 2.02
N ARG A 8 9.61 -2.37 1.58
CA ARG A 8 8.84 -3.39 2.31
C ARG A 8 9.44 -3.69 3.68
N LYS A 9 10.77 -3.71 3.80
CA LYS A 9 11.47 -3.89 5.08
C LYS A 9 11.16 -2.74 6.03
N LYS A 10 11.33 -1.48 5.58
CA LYS A 10 10.96 -0.29 6.36
C LYS A 10 9.48 -0.29 6.77
N PHE A 11 8.59 -0.61 5.84
CA PHE A 11 7.15 -0.69 6.13
C PHE A 11 6.84 -1.72 7.22
N ARG A 12 7.46 -2.91 7.17
CA ARG A 12 7.31 -3.94 8.21
C ARG A 12 7.97 -3.56 9.53
N GLU A 13 9.19 -3.05 9.53
CA GLU A 13 9.93 -2.75 10.76
C GLU A 13 9.38 -1.53 11.51
N ASN A 14 8.73 -0.62 10.80
CA ASN A 14 8.08 0.53 11.42
C ASN A 14 6.62 0.24 11.79
N GLU A 15 6.12 -0.98 11.52
CA GLU A 15 4.74 -1.49 11.69
C GLU A 15 3.65 -0.42 11.74
N TRP A 16 3.77 0.60 10.89
CA TRP A 16 2.90 1.78 10.94
C TRP A 16 2.65 2.24 12.39
N ARG A 17 3.66 2.84 13.04
CA ARG A 17 3.65 3.51 14.38
C ARG A 17 2.52 4.54 14.64
N HIS A 18 1.49 4.53 13.82
CA HIS A 18 0.29 5.37 13.81
C HIS A 18 -0.97 4.54 14.12
N SER A 19 -0.88 3.39 14.80
CA SER A 19 -2.07 2.62 15.21
C SER A 19 -3.04 3.45 16.06
N ASP A 20 -2.51 4.43 16.78
CA ASP A 20 -3.21 5.46 17.55
C ASP A 20 -3.72 6.65 16.72
N GLN A 21 -3.41 6.71 15.42
CA GLN A 21 -3.75 7.84 14.54
C GLN A 21 -4.61 7.45 13.34
N TRP A 22 -5.09 6.20 13.24
CA TRP A 22 -5.96 5.78 12.12
C TRP A 22 -7.19 6.66 11.97
N ASP A 23 -7.80 7.06 13.09
CA ASP A 23 -8.96 7.95 13.10
C ASP A 23 -8.65 9.36 12.55
N ARG A 24 -7.37 9.72 12.44
CA ARG A 24 -6.89 11.00 11.90
C ARG A 24 -6.42 10.90 10.45
N LEU A 25 -6.36 9.69 9.89
CA LEU A 25 -5.92 9.50 8.51
C LEU A 25 -7.09 9.67 7.53
N ASP A 26 -6.92 10.56 6.56
CA ASP A 26 -7.73 10.54 5.34
C ASP A 26 -7.25 9.36 4.47
N ILE A 27 -8.07 8.31 4.42
CA ILE A 27 -7.81 7.10 3.65
C ILE A 27 -8.64 7.13 2.38
N LYS A 28 -7.96 7.27 1.24
CA LYS A 28 -8.61 7.29 -0.07
C LYS A 28 -8.15 6.13 -0.94
N CYS A 29 -9.12 5.38 -1.47
CA CYS A 29 -8.86 4.50 -2.60
C CYS A 29 -8.66 5.36 -3.85
N THR A 30 -7.42 5.47 -4.33
CA THR A 30 -7.07 6.30 -5.49
C THR A 30 -7.12 5.54 -6.80
N TYR A 31 -7.21 4.22 -6.74
CA TYR A 31 -7.28 3.36 -7.92
C TYR A 31 -7.91 2.02 -7.52
N ASP A 32 -8.90 1.60 -8.29
CA ASP A 32 -9.57 0.32 -8.12
C ASP A 32 -10.09 -0.19 -9.47
N ARG A 33 -9.35 -1.12 -10.07
CA ARG A 33 -9.69 -1.71 -11.37
C ARG A 33 -9.40 -3.20 -11.39
N GLN A 34 -9.82 -3.89 -12.44
CA GLN A 34 -9.45 -5.28 -12.65
C GLN A 34 -7.93 -5.44 -12.70
N ALA A 35 -7.41 -6.51 -12.10
CA ALA A 35 -5.99 -6.84 -12.18
C ALA A 35 -5.55 -6.95 -13.65
N ASN A 36 -4.37 -6.42 -13.97
CA ASN A 36 -3.81 -6.53 -15.31
C ASN A 36 -3.63 -8.02 -15.66
N PRO A 37 -4.03 -8.50 -16.85
CA PRO A 37 -3.85 -9.90 -17.24
C PRO A 37 -2.40 -10.41 -17.06
N ASN A 38 -1.41 -9.54 -17.28
CA ASN A 38 0.01 -9.87 -17.13
C ASN A 38 0.46 -10.07 -15.67
N SER A 39 -0.38 -9.71 -14.70
CA SER A 39 -0.08 -9.89 -13.26
C SER A 39 -0.34 -11.32 -12.75
N LYS A 40 -0.82 -12.23 -13.63
CA LYS A 40 -1.08 -13.65 -13.33
C LYS A 40 -1.97 -13.86 -12.09
N GLN A 41 -2.90 -12.93 -11.85
CA GLN A 41 -3.87 -13.05 -10.76
C GLN A 41 -5.08 -13.87 -11.21
N ALA A 42 -5.77 -14.49 -10.23
CA ALA A 42 -7.00 -15.22 -10.50
C ALA A 42 -8.05 -14.31 -11.15
N PRO A 43 -8.93 -14.83 -12.03
CA PRO A 43 -10.04 -14.07 -12.59
C PRO A 43 -10.87 -13.37 -11.52
N GLY A 44 -11.35 -12.15 -11.82
CA GLY A 44 -12.11 -11.33 -10.88
C GLY A 44 -11.26 -10.60 -9.81
N THR A 45 -9.95 -10.82 -9.74
CA THR A 45 -9.07 -10.09 -8.82
C THR A 45 -9.05 -8.58 -9.14
N ARG A 46 -9.23 -7.75 -8.11
CA ARG A 46 -9.12 -6.30 -8.16
C ARG A 46 -7.71 -5.84 -7.79
N SER A 47 -7.21 -4.83 -8.49
CA SER A 47 -5.96 -4.15 -8.22
C SER A 47 -6.25 -2.86 -7.45
N LYS A 48 -5.94 -2.91 -6.15
CA LYS A 48 -6.06 -1.90 -5.10
C LYS A 48 -4.96 -0.83 -5.07
N MET A 49 -5.24 0.47 -5.06
CA MET A 49 -4.28 1.43 -4.50
C MET A 49 -4.95 2.38 -3.51
N PHE A 50 -4.38 2.44 -2.31
CA PHE A 50 -4.83 3.28 -1.22
C PHE A 50 -3.76 4.30 -0.87
N ARG A 51 -4.20 5.53 -0.61
CA ARG A 51 -3.36 6.62 -0.14
C ARG A 51 -3.85 7.06 1.22
N PHE A 52 -2.92 7.17 2.15
CA PHE A 52 -3.18 7.61 3.52
C PHE A 52 -2.56 8.98 3.68
N ARG A 53 -3.35 9.93 4.19
CA ARG A 53 -2.94 11.30 4.40
C ARG A 53 -3.18 11.74 5.84
N THR A 54 -2.32 12.61 6.35
CA THR A 54 -2.54 13.41 7.56
C THR A 54 -2.30 14.85 7.19
N ASP A 55 -3.18 15.76 7.62
CA ASP A 55 -3.04 17.21 7.38
C ASP A 55 -2.78 17.56 5.90
N GLY A 56 -3.44 16.84 4.99
CA GLY A 56 -3.29 17.00 3.54
C GLY A 56 -2.03 16.37 2.93
N VAL A 57 -1.07 15.91 3.75
CA VAL A 57 0.19 15.30 3.30
C VAL A 57 0.04 13.80 3.17
N THR A 58 0.50 13.25 2.05
CA THR A 58 0.54 11.79 1.88
C THR A 58 1.66 11.20 2.72
N VAL A 59 1.30 10.25 3.59
CA VAL A 59 2.26 9.53 4.44
C VAL A 59 2.45 8.09 3.96
N LEU A 60 1.48 7.56 3.23
CA LEU A 60 1.51 6.20 2.69
C LEU A 60 0.88 6.11 1.32
N THR A 61 1.41 5.23 0.49
CA THR A 61 0.65 4.64 -0.61
C THR A 61 0.89 3.14 -0.62
N ILE A 62 -0.19 2.36 -0.54
CA ILE A 62 -0.14 0.90 -0.60
C ILE A 62 -0.86 0.42 -1.85
N HIS A 63 -0.21 -0.49 -2.57
CA HIS A 63 -0.81 -1.32 -3.60
C HIS A 63 -1.09 -2.73 -3.07
N PHE A 64 -2.20 -3.33 -3.45
CA PHE A 64 -2.49 -4.73 -3.15
C PHE A 64 -3.52 -5.31 -4.11
N PHE A 65 -3.55 -6.64 -4.22
CA PHE A 65 -4.59 -7.35 -4.95
C PHE A 65 -5.64 -7.90 -4.00
N VAL A 66 -6.90 -7.83 -4.39
CA VAL A 66 -8.05 -8.38 -3.63
C VAL A 66 -8.78 -9.37 -4.53
N LYS A 67 -8.82 -10.64 -4.14
CA LYS A 67 -9.54 -11.68 -4.85
C LYS A 67 -11.06 -11.57 -4.64
N PRO A 68 -11.91 -12.28 -5.41
CA PRO A 68 -13.37 -12.26 -5.23
C PRO A 68 -13.85 -12.70 -3.84
N ASP A 69 -13.08 -13.54 -3.15
CA ASP A 69 -13.33 -13.98 -1.76
C ASP A 69 -12.84 -12.99 -0.70
N PHE A 70 -12.46 -11.77 -1.12
CA PHE A 70 -11.86 -10.70 -0.30
C PHE A 70 -10.48 -11.02 0.29
N SER A 71 -9.89 -12.19 0.00
CA SER A 71 -8.51 -12.49 0.40
C SER A 71 -7.49 -11.69 -0.44
N LEU A 72 -6.28 -11.53 0.10
CA LEU A 72 -5.19 -10.88 -0.62
C LEU A 72 -4.66 -11.77 -1.76
N GLY A 73 -4.46 -11.16 -2.92
CA GLY A 73 -3.78 -11.76 -4.08
C GLY A 73 -2.25 -11.73 -3.97
N ALA A 74 -1.59 -12.20 -5.04
CA ALA A 74 -0.13 -12.28 -5.15
C ALA A 74 0.53 -12.96 -3.93
N SER A 75 1.44 -12.25 -3.24
CA SER A 75 2.17 -12.78 -2.09
C SER A 75 1.38 -12.78 -0.78
N GLY A 76 0.10 -12.39 -0.81
CA GLY A 76 -0.74 -12.25 0.40
C GLY A 76 -0.28 -11.11 1.31
N LYS A 77 0.56 -10.20 0.82
CA LYS A 77 1.14 -9.09 1.59
C LYS A 77 0.91 -7.76 0.88
N PHE A 78 0.79 -6.69 1.67
CA PHE A 78 0.74 -5.33 1.16
C PHE A 78 2.04 -4.94 0.45
N ASP A 79 1.91 -4.16 -0.62
CA ASP A 79 3.02 -3.67 -1.44
C ASP A 79 3.11 -2.14 -1.32
N PRO A 80 3.87 -1.62 -0.35
CA PRO A 80 4.06 -0.18 -0.20
C PRO A 80 4.76 0.40 -1.43
N LYS A 81 4.27 1.55 -1.90
CA LYS A 81 4.84 2.32 -3.01
C LYS A 81 5.44 3.64 -2.53
N TYR A 82 4.95 4.14 -1.40
CA TYR A 82 5.46 5.33 -0.74
C TYR A 82 5.25 5.21 0.77
N LEU A 83 6.21 5.66 1.57
CA LEU A 83 6.19 5.63 3.03
C LEU A 83 6.96 6.83 3.59
N VAL A 84 6.38 7.56 4.54
CA VAL A 84 7.10 8.56 5.36
C VAL A 84 7.48 7.93 6.70
N VAL A 85 8.75 8.02 7.09
CA VAL A 85 9.23 7.62 8.43
C VAL A 85 10.03 8.78 9.01
N ASN A 86 9.66 9.25 10.21
CA ASN A 86 10.33 10.36 10.89
C ASN A 86 10.50 11.60 9.98
N GLY A 87 9.46 11.96 9.23
CA GLY A 87 9.48 13.09 8.30
C GLY A 87 10.20 12.86 6.97
N VAL A 88 10.83 11.70 6.77
CA VAL A 88 11.55 11.36 5.52
C VAL A 88 10.70 10.47 4.62
N GLY A 89 10.47 10.92 3.39
CA GLY A 89 9.73 10.18 2.37
C GLY A 89 10.59 9.18 1.60
N TYR A 90 10.11 7.93 1.50
CA TYR A 90 10.73 6.85 0.76
C TYR A 90 9.77 6.33 -0.31
N SER A 91 10.26 6.23 -1.55
CA SER A 91 9.57 5.59 -2.67
C SER A 91 10.44 4.48 -3.25
N ALA A 92 9.79 3.45 -3.79
CA ALA A 92 10.47 2.39 -4.51
C ALA A 92 10.68 2.78 -5.99
N LEU A 93 11.84 2.40 -6.54
CA LEU A 93 12.08 2.31 -7.99
C LEU A 93 11.25 1.17 -8.61
#